data_AF-A0A1I4UFZ9-F1
#
_entry.id   AF-A0A1I4UFZ9-F1
#
_cell.length_a   1.000
_cell.length_b   1.000
_cell.length_c   1.000
_cell.angle_alpha   90.00
_cell.angle_beta   90.00
_cell.angle_gamma   90.00
#
_symmetry.space_group_name_H-M   'P 1'
#
loop_
_entity.id
_entity.type
_entity.pdbx_description
1 polymer ?
#
loop_
_entity_poly.entity_id
_entity_poly.type
_entity_poly.pdbx_seq_one_letter_code
_entity_poly.pdbx_strand_id
1 'polypeptide(L)' 'MMEHAHFWPTLGVFVLGLLLLGSGFARRNHAHGVLLLWLGTLCMLSLIFSHILLRVS' A
#
# COMPACT_ATOMS: atom_id res chain seq x y z
N MET A 1 -21.98 9.57 -10.57
CA MET A 1 -21.90 9.06 -9.18
C MET A 1 -21.26 7.67 -9.18
N MET A 2 -20.00 7.55 -9.60
CA MET A 2 -19.24 6.28 -9.64
C MET A 2 -17.79 6.45 -9.15
N GLU A 3 -17.46 7.58 -8.48
CA GLU A 3 -16.10 7.82 -7.98
C GLU A 3 -15.82 7.13 -6.64
N HIS A 4 -16.86 6.81 -5.85
CA HIS A 4 -16.68 6.19 -4.53
C HIS A 4 -16.36 4.69 -4.56
N ALA A 5 -16.66 4.00 -5.67
CA ALA A 5 -16.47 2.55 -5.78
C ALA A 5 -14.98 2.15 -5.70
N HIS A 6 -14.10 2.99 -6.23
CA HIS A 6 -12.65 2.79 -6.20
C HIS A 6 -11.96 3.53 -5.05
N PHE A 7 -12.62 4.53 -4.45
CA PHE A 7 -12.04 5.32 -3.36
C PHE A 7 -11.81 4.49 -2.10
N TRP A 8 -12.82 3.77 -1.64
CA TRP A 8 -12.75 2.92 -0.44
C TRP A 8 -11.70 1.81 -0.50
N PRO A 9 -11.62 0.99 -1.57
CA PRO A 9 -10.57 -0.03 -1.66
C PRO A 9 -9.17 0.58 -1.76
N THR A 10 -9.01 1.70 -2.48
CA THR A 10 -7.71 2.42 -2.57
C THR A 10 -7.29 2.94 -1.20
N LEU A 11 -8.21 3.55 -0.45
CA LEU A 11 -7.98 4.02 0.90
C LEU A 11 -7.61 2.87 1.85
N GLY A 12 -8.31 1.74 1.75
CA GLY A 12 -8.04 0.55 2.57
C GLY A 12 -6.62 0.01 2.35
N VAL A 13 -6.23 -0.17 1.09
CA VAL A 13 -4.88 -0.65 0.73
C VAL A 13 -3.81 0.38 1.13
N PHE A 14 -4.11 1.68 1.02
CA PHE A 14 -3.20 2.75 1.42
C PHE A 14 -2.94 2.74 2.93
N VAL A 15 -3.99 2.68 3.75
CA VAL A 15 -3.87 2.59 5.22
C VAL A 15 -3.14 1.31 5.62
N LEU A 16 -3.43 0.19 4.94
CA LEU A 16 -2.77 -1.09 5.19
C LEU A 16 -1.27 -1.00 4.87
N GLY A 17 -0.89 -0.43 3.73
CA GLY A 17 0.51 -0.17 3.38
C GLY A 17 1.23 0.74 4.39
N LEU A 18 0.55 1.77 4.90
CA LEU A 18 1.06 2.67 5.95
C LEU A 18 1.29 1.94 7.28
N LEU A 19 0.37 1.05 7.68
CA LEU A 19 0.51 0.22 8.87
C LEU A 19 1.67 -0.77 8.74
N LEU A 20 1.86 -1.38 7.56
CA LEU A 20 2.99 -2.28 7.31
C LEU A 20 4.32 -1.54 7.29
N LEU A 21 4.36 -0.33 6.70
CA LEU A 21 5.55 0.51 6.74
C LEU A 21 5.86 0.96 8.17
N GLY A 22 4.86 1.45 8.91
CA GLY A 22 5.02 1.90 10.30
C GLY A 22 5.46 0.78 11.23
N SER A 23 4.84 -0.40 11.13
CA SER A 23 5.23 -1.58 11.91
C SER A 23 6.61 -2.12 11.50
N GLY A 24 6.94 -2.08 10.22
CA GLY A 24 8.26 -2.42 9.69
C GLY A 24 9.36 -1.48 10.21
N PHE A 25 9.09 -0.18 10.32
CA PHE A 25 9.98 0.79 10.95
C PHE A 25 10.11 0.57 12.45
N ALA A 26 9.00 0.32 13.15
CA ALA A 26 9.00 0.04 14.59
C ALA A 26 9.78 -1.25 14.93
N ARG A 27 9.82 -2.21 14.01
CA ARG A 27 10.49 -3.51 14.18
C ARG A 27 11.73 -3.67 13.28
N ARG A 28 12.31 -2.55 12.81
CA ARG A 28 13.48 -2.51 11.91
C ARG A 28 14.70 -3.23 12.48
N ASN A 29 14.79 -3.40 13.79
CA ASN A 29 15.88 -4.10 14.46
C ASN A 29 15.89 -5.62 14.22
N HIS A 30 14.81 -6.18 13.66
CA HIS A 30 14.74 -7.57 13.24
C HIS A 30 14.59 -7.69 11.73
N ALA A 31 15.12 -8.76 11.13
CA ALA A 31 14.99 -9.08 9.70
C ALA A 31 13.53 -9.06 9.21
N HIS A 32 12.58 -9.41 10.09
CA HIS A 32 11.15 -9.33 9.81
C HIS A 32 10.64 -7.90 9.58
N GLY A 33 11.27 -6.88 10.20
CA GLY A 33 10.94 -5.48 9.97
C GLY A 33 11.26 -5.04 8.54
N VAL A 34 12.37 -5.52 7.97
CA VAL A 34 12.72 -5.25 6.57
C VAL A 34 11.73 -5.90 5.61
N LEU A 35 11.28 -7.12 5.88
CA LEU A 35 10.24 -7.79 5.10
C LEU A 35 8.91 -7.03 5.15
N LEU A 36 8.50 -6.55 6.32
CA LEU A 36 7.29 -5.72 6.48
C LEU A 36 7.38 -4.40 5.71
N LEU A 37 8.55 -3.75 5.70
CA LEU A 37 8.80 -2.55 4.89
C LEU A 37 8.68 -2.86 3.39
N TRP A 38 9.25 -3.97 2.95
CA TRP A 38 9.16 -4.41 1.56
C TRP A 38 7.71 -4.69 1.15
N LEU A 39 6.96 -5.40 1.99
CA LEU A 39 5.55 -5.73 1.75
C LEU A 39 4.69 -4.46 1.67
N GLY A 40 4.88 -3.50 2.59
CA GLY A 40 4.20 -2.21 2.57
C GLY A 40 4.54 -1.37 1.34
N THR A 41 5.80 -1.42 0.90
CA THR A 41 6.26 -0.75 -0.33
C THR A 41 5.65 -1.37 -1.59
N LEU A 42 5.61 -2.72 -1.70
CA LEU A 42 4.91 -3.40 -2.80
C LEU A 42 3.43 -3.06 -2.82
N CYS A 43 2.80 -2.94 -1.65
CA CYS A 43 1.40 -2.58 -1.52
C CYS A 43 1.10 -1.18 -2.09
N MET A 44 1.94 -0.20 -1.75
CA MET A 44 1.88 1.15 -2.32
C MET A 44 2.18 1.17 -3.82
N LEU A 45 3.15 0.36 -4.28
CA LEU A 45 3.49 0.26 -5.68
C LEU A 45 2.34 -0.33 -6.51
N SER A 46 1.63 -1.33 -5.96
CA SER A 46 0.46 -1.92 -6.59
C SER A 46 -0.67 -0.91 -6.76
N LEU A 47 -0.88 -0.02 -5.78
CA LEU A 47 -1.88 1.05 -5.90
C LEU A 47 -1.54 2.00 -7.04
N ILE A 48 -0.27 2.41 -7.15
CA ILE A 48 0.21 3.28 -8.22
C ILE A 48 -0.01 2.60 -9.58
N PHE A 49 0.35 1.32 -9.71
CA PHE A 49 0.11 0.54 -10.93
C PHE A 49 -1.38 0.45 -11.29
N SER A 50 -2.26 0.15 -10.33
CA SER A 50 -3.71 0.11 -10.56
C SER A 50 -4.25 1.47 -11.02
N HIS A 51 -3.78 2.56 -10.43
CA HIS A 51 -4.18 3.91 -10.82
C HIS A 51 -3.71 4.31 -12.21
N ILE A 52 -2.47 3.91 -12.58
CA ILE A 52 -1.92 4.15 -13.91
C ILE A 52 -2.66 3.30 -14.95
N LEU A 53 -2.88 2.01 -14.68
CA LEU A 53 -3.56 1.10 -15.59
C LEU A 53 -5.01 1.55 -15.86
N LEU A 54 -5.73 1.98 -14.83
CA LEU A 54 -7.09 2.53 -14.97
C LEU A 54 -7.13 3.87 -15.71
N ARG A 55 -6.07 4.68 -15.65
CA ARG A 55 -6.00 5.95 -16.41
C ARG A 55 -5.52 5.78 -17.84
N VAL A 56 -4.76 4.72 -18.13
CA VAL A 56 -4.17 4.48 -19.46
C VAL A 56 -5.11 3.70 -20.37
N SER A 57 -6.05 2.93 -19.80
CA SER A 57 -7.12 2.22 -20.53
C SER A 57 -8.32 3.12 -20.80
#